data_AF-A0A412W816-F1
#
_entry.id   AF-A0A412W816-F1
#
_cell.length_a   1.000
_cell.length_b   1.000
_cell.length_c   1.000
_cell.angle_alpha   90.00
_cell.angle_beta   90.00
_cell.angle_gamma   90.00
#
_symmetry.space_group_name_H-M   'P 1'
#
loop_
_entity.id
_entity.type
_entity.pdbx_description
1 polymer ?
#
loop_
_entity_poly.entity_id
_entity_poly.type
_entity_poly.pdbx_seq_one_letter_code
_entity_poly.pdbx_strand_id
1 'polypeptide(L)'
;MRPSRNAFLGYTYQQCITFLLLVKMDVERQIDKLEIEAIVNNNFDDARISFLGESVYCQMKDIDSIKFEDLTLEENRIIIKNKPHKLSDKINVLFFKNIDCKSYNDTFLGLPAYKKDNLYIISLSRNKALQIIEDLYKYNEKREAVITHFFNQKLDKRHLIITKEELPAIDIYNIQLLEKTIDIGRKLLEFENILFIEGKPGIGKSHLVTCLTKEYNQPLVYRFWVSNQDKDYDLRLLFKNFIANISKELFGDLRRRTKDEIIQYISGIKKTVIIDGLDHVENYRPEELEYFVSFIDTLKETTKVIVLSRPLKRDIHWKKQQLVNWNFEETRLVLDELYHITDHPVCKDIFDITNGYPILVRFVAEQYKHSGQIQSLGKLESTNDYYEKIISTVNTKTALTLFITSHSYTTESEISIFLEEDLADIAKEFIKDYPYLFEIKLNRISLFHDSLNTYLLTKGTCNTKRLAKIKQIVFQSIINEEKRFISRIASFDLDKPMESRNTPEICRHRLFLQNL
;
A
#
# COMPACT_ATOMS: atom_id res chain seq x y z
N MET A 1 -29.26 -36.18 -17.05
CA MET A 1 -28.17 -36.69 -17.93
C MET A 1 -26.88 -36.70 -17.13
N ARG A 2 -26.11 -37.80 -17.13
CA ARG A 2 -24.73 -37.74 -16.63
C ARG A 2 -23.90 -37.03 -17.71
N PRO A 3 -23.19 -35.92 -17.40
CA PRO A 3 -22.19 -35.42 -18.34
C PRO A 3 -21.21 -36.56 -18.64
N SER A 4 -20.88 -36.75 -19.92
CA SER A 4 -19.87 -37.75 -20.29
C SER A 4 -18.54 -37.37 -19.61
N ARG A 5 -17.72 -38.36 -19.23
CA ARG A 5 -16.39 -38.11 -18.63
C ARG A 5 -15.57 -37.11 -19.44
N ASN A 6 -15.72 -37.13 -20.77
CA ASN A 6 -15.05 -36.22 -21.69
C ASN A 6 -15.59 -34.78 -21.59
N ALA A 7 -16.89 -34.59 -21.35
CA ALA A 7 -17.46 -33.27 -21.12
C ALA A 7 -16.90 -32.64 -19.84
N PHE A 8 -16.83 -33.41 -18.74
CA PHE A 8 -16.22 -32.92 -17.49
C PHE A 8 -14.77 -32.50 -17.70
N LEU A 9 -13.95 -33.33 -18.36
CA LEU A 9 -12.56 -32.99 -18.66
C LEU A 9 -12.44 -31.72 -19.52
N GLY A 10 -13.21 -31.64 -20.61
CA GLY A 10 -13.26 -30.46 -21.49
C GLY A 10 -13.60 -29.18 -20.73
N TYR A 11 -14.68 -29.18 -19.94
CA TYR A 11 -15.10 -28.01 -19.17
C TYR A 11 -14.05 -27.60 -18.12
N THR A 12 -13.38 -28.54 -17.46
CA THR A 12 -12.31 -28.19 -16.51
C THR A 12 -11.09 -27.58 -17.20
N TYR A 13 -10.77 -28.00 -18.43
CA TYR A 13 -9.72 -27.37 -19.23
C TYR A 13 -10.13 -25.95 -19.65
N GLN A 14 -11.34 -25.81 -20.17
CA GLN A 14 -11.90 -24.53 -20.57
C GLN A 14 -11.92 -23.52 -19.42
N GLN A 15 -12.37 -23.93 -18.23
CA GLN A 15 -12.39 -23.08 -17.05
C GLN A 15 -10.97 -22.63 -16.66
N CYS A 16 -9.98 -23.53 -16.71
CA CYS A 16 -8.58 -23.20 -16.39
C CYS A 16 -7.98 -22.17 -17.35
N ILE A 17 -8.19 -22.34 -18.66
CA ILE A 17 -7.69 -21.38 -19.66
C ILE A 17 -8.45 -20.06 -19.58
N THR A 18 -9.77 -20.09 -19.36
CA THR A 18 -10.57 -18.88 -19.15
C THR A 18 -10.09 -18.10 -17.92
N PHE A 19 -9.77 -18.80 -16.83
CA PHE A 19 -9.19 -18.18 -15.65
C PHE A 19 -7.82 -17.56 -15.94
N LEU A 20 -6.95 -18.24 -16.70
CA LEU A 20 -5.67 -17.65 -17.14
C LEU A 20 -5.89 -16.36 -17.96
N LEU A 21 -6.88 -16.31 -18.84
CA LEU A 21 -7.23 -15.09 -19.59
C LEU A 21 -7.69 -13.96 -18.66
N LEU A 22 -8.49 -14.27 -17.64
CA LEU A 22 -8.87 -13.31 -16.60
C LEU A 22 -7.66 -12.82 -15.80
N VAL A 23 -6.73 -13.71 -15.44
CA VAL A 23 -5.49 -13.33 -14.74
C VAL A 23 -4.64 -12.40 -15.59
N LYS A 24 -4.50 -12.67 -16.89
CA LYS A 24 -3.82 -11.75 -17.81
C LYS A 24 -4.54 -10.40 -17.92
N MET A 25 -5.87 -10.41 -17.97
CA MET A 25 -6.69 -9.20 -17.93
C MET A 25 -6.45 -8.40 -16.63
N ASP A 26 -6.35 -9.05 -15.47
CA ASP A 26 -6.05 -8.40 -14.19
C ASP A 26 -4.64 -7.83 -14.11
N VAL A 27 -3.64 -8.61 -14.53
CA VAL A 27 -2.22 -8.25 -14.36
C VAL A 27 -1.78 -7.20 -15.37
N GLU A 28 -2.18 -7.35 -16.63
CA GLU A 28 -1.70 -6.50 -17.73
C GLU A 28 -2.64 -5.32 -17.98
N ARG A 29 -3.92 -5.42 -17.59
CA ARG A 29 -4.97 -4.38 -17.77
C ARG A 29 -5.17 -3.91 -19.22
N GLN A 30 -4.73 -4.71 -20.19
CA GLN A 30 -4.89 -4.44 -21.63
C GLN A 30 -6.18 -5.04 -22.20
N ILE A 31 -6.70 -6.11 -21.61
CA ILE A 31 -7.97 -6.71 -22.03
C ILE A 31 -9.11 -5.88 -21.43
N ASP A 32 -9.95 -5.32 -22.28
CA ASP A 32 -11.08 -4.46 -21.90
C ASP A 32 -12.30 -5.28 -21.48
N LYS A 33 -12.50 -6.44 -22.12
CA LYS A 33 -13.63 -7.33 -21.87
C LYS A 33 -13.24 -8.80 -22.07
N LEU A 34 -13.72 -9.65 -21.17
CA LEU A 34 -13.72 -11.11 -21.29
C LEU A 34 -15.18 -11.60 -21.24
N GLU A 35 -15.59 -12.38 -22.22
CA GLU A 35 -16.90 -13.02 -22.30
C GLU A 35 -16.70 -14.54 -22.34
N ILE A 36 -17.37 -15.25 -21.46
CA ILE A 36 -17.27 -16.71 -21.27
C ILE A 36 -18.48 -17.34 -21.96
N GLU A 37 -18.29 -18.39 -22.77
CA GLU A 37 -19.39 -18.99 -23.55
C GLU A 37 -20.11 -17.93 -24.39
N ALA A 38 -19.35 -17.23 -25.23
CA ALA A 38 -19.79 -16.08 -26.00
C ALA A 38 -20.86 -16.47 -27.03
N ILE A 39 -21.89 -15.63 -27.16
CA ILE A 39 -22.96 -15.87 -28.13
C ILE A 39 -22.48 -15.39 -29.51
N VAL A 40 -22.05 -16.34 -30.36
CA VAL A 40 -21.42 -16.04 -31.65
C VAL A 40 -21.92 -16.94 -32.79
N ASN A 41 -21.71 -16.48 -34.03
CA ASN A 41 -22.10 -17.21 -35.26
C ASN A 41 -20.96 -18.08 -35.84
N ASN A 42 -19.94 -18.39 -35.03
CA ASN A 42 -18.77 -19.20 -35.36
C ASN A 42 -18.60 -20.31 -34.30
N ASN A 43 -17.55 -21.14 -34.39
CA ASN A 43 -17.31 -22.25 -33.45
C ASN A 43 -16.18 -21.96 -32.43
N PHE A 44 -15.86 -20.68 -32.20
CA PHE A 44 -14.88 -20.18 -31.25
C PHE A 44 -15.62 -19.38 -30.16
N ASP A 45 -16.51 -20.08 -29.46
CA ASP A 45 -17.47 -19.57 -28.49
C ASP A 45 -17.02 -19.77 -27.05
N ASP A 46 -16.04 -20.64 -26.78
CA ASP A 46 -15.64 -20.97 -25.40
C ASP A 46 -15.22 -19.73 -24.58
N ALA A 47 -14.54 -18.77 -25.22
CA ALA A 47 -14.33 -17.43 -24.68
C ALA A 47 -14.15 -16.39 -25.79
N ARG A 48 -14.48 -15.13 -25.51
CA ARG A 48 -14.18 -13.98 -26.35
C ARG A 48 -13.50 -12.91 -25.53
N ILE A 49 -12.37 -12.40 -26.01
CA ILE A 49 -11.72 -11.23 -25.41
C ILE A 49 -11.78 -10.05 -26.36
N SER A 50 -11.73 -8.84 -25.80
CA SER A 50 -11.62 -7.61 -26.57
C SER A 50 -10.55 -6.72 -25.97
N PHE A 51 -9.70 -6.15 -26.82
CA PHE A 51 -8.68 -5.18 -26.44
C PHE A 51 -8.46 -4.20 -27.60
N LEU A 52 -8.37 -2.90 -27.31
CA LEU A 52 -8.07 -1.85 -28.31
C LEU A 52 -9.02 -1.86 -29.53
N GLY A 53 -10.28 -2.25 -29.34
CA GLY A 53 -11.27 -2.33 -30.42
C GLY A 53 -11.22 -3.60 -31.27
N GLU A 54 -10.23 -4.47 -31.06
CA GLU A 54 -10.16 -5.80 -31.70
C GLU A 54 -10.94 -6.84 -30.88
N SER A 55 -11.49 -7.84 -31.58
CA SER A 55 -12.16 -8.99 -30.96
C SER A 55 -11.41 -10.27 -31.27
N VAL A 56 -11.18 -11.06 -30.24
CA VAL A 56 -10.55 -12.38 -30.36
C VAL A 56 -11.51 -13.44 -29.87
N TYR A 57 -11.69 -14.46 -30.69
CA TYR A 57 -12.56 -15.60 -30.42
C TYR A 57 -11.70 -16.81 -30.09
N CYS A 58 -11.97 -17.44 -28.96
CA CYS A 58 -11.15 -18.52 -28.41
C CYS A 58 -11.93 -19.83 -28.42
N GLN A 59 -11.26 -20.91 -28.81
CA GLN A 59 -11.74 -22.27 -28.63
C GLN A 59 -10.70 -23.09 -27.85
N MET A 60 -11.16 -23.94 -26.95
CA MET A 60 -10.36 -24.70 -25.99
C MET A 60 -10.68 -26.19 -26.15
N LYS A 61 -9.67 -26.98 -26.52
CA LYS A 61 -9.83 -28.40 -26.83
C LYS A 61 -8.93 -29.28 -25.95
N ASP A 62 -9.55 -30.05 -25.07
CA ASP A 62 -8.93 -31.19 -24.38
C ASP A 62 -9.15 -32.45 -25.22
N ILE A 63 -8.26 -32.67 -26.20
CA ILE A 63 -8.25 -33.86 -27.06
C ILE A 63 -6.95 -34.61 -26.81
N ASP A 64 -7.07 -35.86 -26.35
CA ASP A 64 -5.90 -36.72 -26.19
C ASP A 64 -5.33 -37.12 -27.57
N SER A 65 -3.99 -37.19 -27.63
CA SER A 65 -3.22 -37.64 -28.79
C SER A 65 -3.61 -36.93 -30.10
N ILE A 66 -3.68 -35.60 -30.08
CA ILE A 66 -3.82 -34.79 -31.28
C ILE A 66 -2.45 -34.38 -31.82
N LYS A 67 -2.27 -34.46 -33.14
CA LYS A 67 -1.08 -34.01 -33.85
C LYS A 67 -1.41 -32.85 -34.75
N PHE A 68 -0.40 -32.08 -35.13
CA PHE A 68 -0.58 -30.97 -36.08
C PHE A 68 -1.11 -31.45 -37.45
N GLU A 69 -0.79 -32.69 -37.84
CA GLU A 69 -1.29 -33.34 -39.06
C GLU A 69 -2.80 -33.65 -39.02
N ASP A 70 -3.40 -33.71 -37.82
CA ASP A 70 -4.84 -33.89 -37.64
C ASP A 70 -5.63 -32.59 -37.86
N LEU A 71 -4.93 -31.49 -38.17
CA LEU A 71 -5.47 -30.17 -38.43
C LEU A 71 -5.38 -29.84 -39.92
N THR A 72 -6.51 -29.54 -40.55
CA THR A 72 -6.55 -29.01 -41.91
C THR A 72 -7.13 -27.61 -41.89
N LEU A 73 -6.33 -26.61 -42.25
CA LEU A 73 -6.80 -25.24 -42.41
C LEU A 73 -7.34 -25.02 -43.82
N GLU A 74 -8.56 -24.49 -43.89
CA GLU A 74 -9.19 -23.97 -45.09
C GLU A 74 -9.55 -22.49 -44.87
N GLU A 75 -9.93 -21.78 -45.92
CA GLU A 75 -10.09 -20.31 -45.93
C GLU A 75 -10.99 -19.75 -44.80
N ASN A 76 -12.08 -20.44 -44.45
CA ASN A 76 -13.05 -19.99 -43.44
C ASN A 76 -13.32 -21.00 -42.32
N ARG A 77 -12.54 -22.08 -42.25
CA ARG A 77 -12.72 -23.14 -41.25
C ARG A 77 -11.43 -23.90 -40.97
N ILE A 78 -11.34 -24.44 -39.77
CA ILE A 78 -10.34 -25.45 -39.42
C ILE A 78 -11.04 -26.78 -39.22
N ILE A 79 -10.48 -27.86 -39.76
CA ILE A 79 -10.97 -29.22 -39.54
C ILE A 79 -10.07 -29.86 -38.50
N ILE A 80 -10.67 -30.31 -37.39
CA ILE A 80 -9.98 -30.99 -36.27
C ILE A 80 -10.50 -32.43 -36.21
N LYS A 81 -9.65 -33.42 -36.52
CA LYS A 81 -10.04 -34.85 -36.58
C LYS A 81 -11.36 -35.07 -37.36
N ASN A 82 -11.42 -34.54 -38.58
CA ASN A 82 -12.58 -34.60 -39.50
C ASN A 82 -13.84 -33.82 -39.06
N LYS A 83 -13.78 -33.04 -37.96
CA LYS A 83 -14.87 -32.15 -37.56
C LYS A 83 -14.56 -30.71 -38.00
N PRO A 84 -15.40 -30.08 -38.84
CA PRO A 84 -15.20 -28.69 -39.24
C PRO A 84 -15.59 -27.73 -38.12
N HIS A 85 -14.78 -26.70 -37.92
CA HIS A 85 -15.00 -25.58 -37.02
C HIS A 85 -14.88 -24.28 -37.81
N LYS A 86 -15.99 -23.55 -37.91
CA LYS A 86 -16.07 -22.26 -38.58
C LYS A 86 -15.25 -21.21 -37.82
N LEU A 87 -14.36 -20.54 -38.54
CA LEU A 87 -13.57 -19.40 -38.04
C LEU A 87 -14.41 -18.11 -38.09
N SER A 88 -14.06 -17.15 -37.25
CA SER A 88 -14.51 -15.75 -37.41
C SER A 88 -13.68 -15.03 -38.47
N ASP A 89 -14.20 -13.89 -38.95
CA ASP A 89 -13.50 -12.91 -39.78
C ASP A 89 -12.46 -12.08 -38.99
N LYS A 90 -12.38 -12.28 -37.66
CA LYS A 90 -11.45 -11.62 -36.75
C LYS A 90 -10.34 -12.57 -36.31
N ILE A 91 -9.66 -12.28 -35.21
CA ILE A 91 -8.61 -13.15 -34.67
C ILE A 91 -9.26 -14.36 -34.01
N ASN A 92 -8.76 -15.54 -34.34
CA ASN A 92 -9.18 -16.82 -33.77
C ASN A 92 -8.02 -17.43 -33.00
N VAL A 93 -8.27 -17.95 -31.79
CA VAL A 93 -7.24 -18.59 -30.96
C VAL A 93 -7.72 -19.97 -30.54
N LEU A 94 -6.95 -21.00 -30.88
CA LEU A 94 -7.26 -22.39 -30.56
C LEU A 94 -6.24 -22.91 -29.54
N PHE A 95 -6.71 -23.16 -28.33
CA PHE A 95 -5.94 -23.76 -27.25
C PHE A 95 -6.10 -25.29 -27.27
N PHE A 96 -4.98 -26.00 -27.28
CA PHE A 96 -4.92 -27.42 -27.03
C PHE A 96 -4.19 -27.71 -25.73
N LYS A 97 -4.71 -28.65 -24.93
CA LYS A 97 -4.01 -29.15 -23.73
C LYS A 97 -2.60 -29.63 -24.05
N ASN A 98 -2.44 -30.30 -25.17
CA ASN A 98 -1.15 -30.69 -25.71
C ASN A 98 -1.29 -30.96 -27.21
N ILE A 99 -0.50 -30.25 -28.02
CA ILE A 99 -0.27 -30.53 -29.43
C ILE A 99 1.20 -30.28 -29.74
N ASP A 100 1.79 -31.15 -30.55
CA ASP A 100 3.18 -31.00 -30.99
C ASP A 100 3.23 -30.10 -32.23
N CYS A 101 3.53 -28.82 -32.03
CA CYS A 101 3.71 -27.86 -33.11
C CYS A 101 5.14 -27.94 -33.66
N LYS A 102 5.28 -28.14 -34.97
CA LYS A 102 6.59 -28.25 -35.64
C LYS A 102 7.46 -26.99 -35.50
N SER A 103 6.84 -25.81 -35.37
CA SER A 103 7.51 -24.56 -35.01
C SER A 103 6.51 -23.58 -34.37
N TYR A 104 6.97 -22.79 -33.40
CA TYR A 104 6.25 -21.61 -32.93
C TYR A 104 6.85 -20.40 -33.65
N ASN A 105 6.02 -19.65 -34.38
CA ASN A 105 6.46 -18.55 -35.25
C ASN A 105 5.91 -17.18 -34.79
N ASP A 106 5.09 -17.14 -33.74
CA ASP A 106 4.57 -15.91 -33.16
C ASP A 106 4.27 -16.11 -31.65
N THR A 107 3.78 -15.06 -31.00
CA THR A 107 3.24 -15.10 -29.64
C THR A 107 1.84 -14.49 -29.59
N PHE A 108 1.02 -14.98 -28.66
CA PHE A 108 -0.29 -14.40 -28.38
C PHE A 108 -0.42 -14.18 -26.87
N LEU A 109 -0.61 -12.93 -26.43
CA LEU A 109 -0.58 -12.55 -25.01
C LEU A 109 0.66 -13.09 -24.27
N GLY A 110 1.81 -13.11 -24.93
CA GLY A 110 3.07 -13.65 -24.39
C GLY A 110 3.17 -15.19 -24.35
N LEU A 111 2.19 -15.91 -24.89
CA LEU A 111 2.23 -17.37 -25.03
C LEU A 111 2.78 -17.76 -26.41
N PRO A 112 3.74 -18.70 -26.51
CA PRO A 112 4.20 -19.21 -27.80
C PRO A 112 3.05 -19.78 -28.63
N ALA A 113 2.97 -19.36 -29.88
CA ALA A 113 1.89 -19.75 -30.78
C ALA A 113 2.41 -20.12 -32.17
N TYR A 114 1.72 -21.05 -32.81
CA TYR A 114 1.78 -21.17 -34.27
C TYR A 114 0.70 -20.27 -34.85
N LYS A 115 1.10 -19.34 -35.71
CA LYS A 115 0.21 -18.43 -36.42
C LYS A 115 0.16 -18.78 -37.89
N LYS A 116 -1.06 -18.81 -38.42
CA LYS A 116 -1.36 -18.81 -39.85
C LYS A 116 -2.60 -17.95 -40.08
N ASP A 117 -2.45 -16.92 -40.92
CA ASP A 117 -3.48 -15.92 -41.19
C ASP A 117 -4.01 -15.29 -39.89
N ASN A 118 -5.33 -15.35 -39.66
CA ASN A 118 -5.99 -14.86 -38.45
C ASN A 118 -6.11 -15.93 -37.34
N LEU A 119 -5.54 -17.12 -37.51
CA LEU A 119 -5.59 -18.21 -36.54
C LEU A 119 -4.28 -18.35 -35.77
N TYR A 120 -4.39 -18.39 -34.45
CA TYR A 120 -3.33 -18.76 -33.52
C TYR A 120 -3.63 -20.14 -32.91
N ILE A 121 -2.64 -21.02 -32.86
CA ILE A 121 -2.71 -22.33 -32.22
C ILE A 121 -1.72 -22.37 -31.07
N ILE A 122 -2.20 -22.67 -29.87
CA ILE A 122 -1.42 -22.64 -28.62
C ILE A 122 -1.48 -24.01 -27.95
N SER A 123 -0.31 -24.58 -27.64
CA SER A 123 -0.16 -25.82 -26.90
C SER A 123 0.10 -25.53 -25.42
N LEU A 124 -0.95 -25.62 -24.59
CA LEU A 124 -0.89 -25.23 -23.18
C LEU A 124 -1.66 -26.20 -22.29
N SER A 125 -0.94 -26.98 -21.50
CA SER A 125 -1.53 -27.89 -20.51
C SER A 125 -2.02 -27.13 -19.27
N ARG A 126 -2.93 -27.74 -18.49
CA ARG A 126 -3.40 -27.16 -17.22
C ARG A 126 -2.26 -26.84 -16.26
N ASN A 127 -1.31 -27.77 -16.10
CA ASN A 127 -0.17 -27.54 -15.20
C ASN A 127 0.68 -26.35 -15.63
N LYS A 128 0.93 -26.18 -16.94
CA LYS A 128 1.65 -25.02 -17.46
C LYS A 128 0.84 -23.73 -17.27
N ALA A 129 -0.47 -23.76 -17.50
CA ALA A 129 -1.34 -22.61 -17.27
C ALA A 129 -1.34 -22.18 -15.79
N LEU A 130 -1.42 -23.13 -14.86
CA LEU A 130 -1.33 -22.86 -13.42
C LEU A 130 0.04 -22.30 -13.02
N GLN A 131 1.14 -22.86 -13.55
CA GLN A 131 2.48 -22.31 -13.32
C GLN A 131 2.59 -20.85 -13.80
N ILE A 132 2.00 -20.52 -14.95
CA ILE A 132 1.98 -19.13 -15.45
C ILE A 132 1.20 -18.23 -14.49
N ILE A 133 0.06 -18.69 -13.98
CA ILE A 133 -0.74 -17.93 -13.00
C ILE A 133 0.06 -17.69 -11.71
N GLU A 134 0.65 -18.75 -11.16
CA GLU A 134 1.50 -18.68 -9.97
C GLU A 134 2.68 -17.72 -10.18
N ASP A 135 3.35 -17.77 -11.32
CA ASP A 135 4.48 -16.89 -11.64
C ASP A 135 4.08 -15.41 -11.72
N LEU A 136 2.91 -15.13 -12.33
CA LEU A 136 2.35 -13.77 -12.41
C LEU A 136 2.07 -13.20 -11.01
N TYR A 137 1.51 -14.01 -10.09
CA TYR A 137 1.20 -13.59 -8.73
C TYR A 137 2.23 -13.93 -7.65
N LYS A 138 3.40 -14.48 -8.01
CA LYS A 138 4.46 -14.93 -7.07
C LYS A 138 4.85 -13.96 -5.94
N TYR A 139 4.70 -12.65 -6.13
CA TYR A 139 5.00 -11.63 -5.10
C TYR A 139 3.74 -10.93 -4.55
N ASN A 140 2.55 -11.43 -4.89
CA ASN A 140 1.27 -10.95 -4.43
C ASN A 140 0.23 -12.09 -4.37
N GLU A 141 0.55 -13.15 -3.61
CA GLU A 141 -0.33 -14.32 -3.44
C GLU A 141 -1.75 -13.95 -2.97
N LYS A 142 -1.86 -12.89 -2.15
CA LYS A 142 -3.17 -12.36 -1.73
C LYS A 142 -4.04 -11.96 -2.92
N ARG A 143 -3.45 -11.41 -3.98
CA ARG A 143 -4.17 -11.00 -5.18
C ARG A 143 -4.72 -12.18 -5.96
N GLU A 144 -3.97 -13.27 -6.05
CA GLU A 144 -4.44 -14.50 -6.70
C GLU A 144 -5.70 -15.03 -6.01
N ALA A 145 -5.72 -15.05 -4.68
CA ALA A 145 -6.89 -15.45 -3.89
C ALA A 145 -8.09 -14.53 -4.15
N VAL A 146 -7.87 -13.21 -4.18
CA VAL A 146 -8.91 -12.21 -4.48
C VAL A 146 -9.50 -12.42 -5.89
N ILE A 147 -8.67 -12.66 -6.89
CA ILE A 147 -9.11 -12.85 -8.28
C ILE A 147 -9.78 -14.21 -8.47
N THR A 148 -9.30 -15.25 -7.82
CA THR A 148 -9.97 -16.56 -7.76
C THR A 148 -11.37 -16.43 -7.17
N HIS A 149 -11.49 -15.75 -6.03
CA HIS A 149 -12.78 -15.53 -5.40
C HIS A 149 -13.72 -14.69 -6.26
N PHE A 150 -13.22 -13.60 -6.85
CA PHE A 150 -13.96 -12.76 -7.79
C PHE A 150 -14.50 -13.58 -8.98
N PHE A 151 -13.66 -14.42 -9.59
CA PHE A 151 -14.07 -15.27 -10.72
C PHE A 151 -15.18 -16.25 -10.33
N ASN A 152 -15.03 -16.94 -9.20
CA ASN A 152 -16.03 -17.88 -8.71
C ASN A 152 -17.37 -17.17 -8.42
N GLN A 153 -17.35 -15.98 -7.82
CA GLN A 153 -18.57 -15.19 -7.62
C GLN A 153 -19.26 -14.81 -8.93
N LYS A 154 -18.49 -14.48 -9.98
CA LYS A 154 -19.04 -14.17 -11.32
C LYS A 154 -19.74 -15.40 -11.91
N LEU A 155 -19.10 -16.57 -11.82
CA LEU A 155 -19.68 -17.83 -12.28
C LEU A 155 -20.95 -18.21 -11.51
N ASP A 156 -20.94 -18.08 -10.18
CA ASP A 156 -22.11 -18.38 -9.32
C ASP A 156 -23.32 -17.49 -9.66
N LYS A 157 -23.06 -16.21 -9.95
CA LYS A 157 -24.08 -15.25 -10.38
C LYS A 157 -24.45 -15.36 -11.86
N ARG A 158 -23.84 -16.30 -12.60
CA ARG A 158 -23.96 -16.44 -14.07
C ARG A 158 -23.66 -15.15 -14.83
N HIS A 159 -22.77 -14.32 -14.30
CA HIS A 159 -22.29 -13.12 -14.96
C HIS A 159 -21.09 -13.51 -15.83
N LEU A 160 -21.37 -13.87 -17.09
CA LEU A 160 -20.38 -14.40 -18.03
C LEU A 160 -19.62 -13.34 -18.83
N ILE A 161 -19.94 -12.07 -18.62
CA ILE A 161 -19.22 -10.93 -19.16
C ILE A 161 -18.46 -10.28 -18.01
N ILE A 162 -17.17 -10.03 -18.19
CA ILE A 162 -16.32 -9.34 -17.23
C ILE A 162 -15.66 -8.19 -17.98
N THR A 163 -15.93 -6.97 -17.53
CA THR A 163 -15.27 -5.76 -18.03
C THR A 163 -14.08 -5.39 -17.15
N LYS A 164 -13.13 -4.64 -17.69
CA LYS A 164 -11.91 -4.21 -16.99
C LYS A 164 -12.21 -3.38 -15.75
N GLU A 165 -13.29 -2.61 -15.79
CA GLU A 165 -13.76 -1.74 -14.72
C GLU A 165 -14.35 -2.54 -13.54
N GLU A 166 -14.82 -3.77 -13.79
CA GLU A 166 -15.34 -4.65 -12.75
C GLU A 166 -14.26 -5.42 -12.00
N LEU A 167 -13.03 -5.46 -12.53
CA LEU A 167 -11.92 -6.10 -11.84
C LEU A 167 -11.63 -5.37 -10.51
N PRO A 168 -11.26 -6.10 -9.45
CA PRO A 168 -10.87 -5.48 -8.19
C PRO A 168 -9.80 -4.40 -8.42
N ALA A 169 -9.85 -3.29 -7.67
CA ALA A 169 -8.90 -2.19 -7.83
C ALA A 169 -7.46 -2.65 -7.56
N ILE A 170 -6.48 -1.99 -8.18
CA ILE A 170 -5.06 -2.22 -7.88
C ILE A 170 -4.71 -1.46 -6.61
N ASP A 171 -4.31 -2.19 -5.58
CA ASP A 171 -3.90 -1.60 -4.32
C ASP A 171 -2.53 -0.90 -4.47
N ILE A 172 -2.57 0.41 -4.28
CA ILE A 172 -1.41 1.28 -4.07
C ILE A 172 -1.44 1.85 -2.66
N TYR A 173 -0.28 2.18 -2.13
CA TYR A 173 -0.16 2.76 -0.81
C TYR A 173 -0.90 4.09 -0.71
N ASN A 174 -1.68 4.24 0.35
CA ASN A 174 -2.36 5.50 0.62
C ASN A 174 -1.32 6.61 0.89
N ILE A 175 -1.53 7.78 0.29
CA ILE A 175 -0.69 8.97 0.48
C ILE A 175 -1.42 10.11 1.20
N GLN A 176 -2.68 9.90 1.57
CA GLN A 176 -3.49 10.90 2.27
C GLN A 176 -3.06 11.02 3.73
N LEU A 177 -2.87 12.26 4.16
CA LEU A 177 -2.68 12.58 5.58
C LEU A 177 -4.04 12.59 6.30
N LEU A 178 -4.02 12.28 7.59
CA LEU A 178 -5.21 12.38 8.43
C LEU A 178 -5.62 13.84 8.68
N GLU A 179 -4.63 14.74 8.75
CA GLU A 179 -4.84 16.15 9.05
C GLU A 179 -5.10 16.98 7.78
N LYS A 180 -6.01 17.95 7.90
CA LYS A 180 -6.24 18.95 6.85
C LYS A 180 -4.97 19.81 6.69
N THR A 181 -4.55 20.01 5.44
CA THR A 181 -3.43 20.88 5.10
C THR A 181 -3.92 22.31 4.84
N ILE A 182 -3.29 23.29 5.47
CA ILE A 182 -3.42 24.72 5.14
C ILE A 182 -2.19 25.13 4.34
N ASP A 183 -2.43 25.82 3.23
CA ASP A 183 -1.37 26.36 2.40
C ASP A 183 -0.98 27.75 2.92
N ILE A 184 0.26 27.84 3.43
CA ILE A 184 0.83 29.08 3.95
C ILE A 184 1.74 29.78 2.91
N GLY A 185 1.76 29.34 1.66
CA GLY A 185 2.48 30.01 0.57
C GLY A 185 4.01 29.84 0.62
N ARG A 186 4.49 28.69 1.09
CA ARG A 186 5.93 28.41 1.17
C ARG A 186 6.56 28.27 -0.22
N LYS A 187 7.59 29.07 -0.48
CA LYS A 187 8.34 29.01 -1.75
C LYS A 187 9.50 28.04 -1.65
N LEU A 188 9.69 27.26 -2.72
CA LEU A 188 10.89 26.44 -2.90
C LEU A 188 12.03 27.29 -3.48
N LEU A 189 13.27 26.97 -3.08
CA LEU A 189 14.46 27.43 -3.77
C LEU A 189 14.43 26.93 -5.20
N GLU A 190 14.86 27.75 -6.16
CA GLU A 190 15.05 27.28 -7.54
C GLU A 190 16.08 26.14 -7.56
N PHE A 191 15.79 25.08 -8.29
CA PHE A 191 16.67 23.92 -8.42
C PHE A 191 16.51 23.28 -9.80
N GLU A 192 17.62 22.73 -10.29
CA GLU A 192 17.65 22.04 -11.58
C GLU A 192 17.17 20.60 -11.44
N ASN A 193 17.76 19.85 -10.49
CA ASN A 193 17.62 18.40 -10.42
C ASN A 193 17.01 17.94 -9.08
N ILE A 194 17.83 17.86 -8.02
CA ILE A 194 17.38 17.38 -6.70
C ILE A 194 17.37 18.53 -5.70
N LEU A 195 16.24 18.70 -5.00
CA LEU A 195 16.10 19.57 -3.83
C LEU A 195 15.85 18.72 -2.58
N PHE A 196 16.72 18.87 -1.58
CA PHE A 196 16.55 18.29 -0.26
C PHE A 196 15.99 19.33 0.71
N ILE A 197 14.76 19.12 1.16
CA ILE A 197 14.10 19.97 2.15
C ILE A 197 14.24 19.32 3.52
N GLU A 198 15.11 19.90 4.34
CA GLU A 198 15.37 19.43 5.69
C GLU A 198 14.49 20.16 6.69
N GLY A 199 13.98 19.44 7.68
CA GLY A 199 13.31 20.08 8.81
C GLY A 199 13.11 19.16 10.00
N LYS A 200 13.06 19.76 11.20
CA LYS A 200 12.80 19.06 12.46
C LYS A 200 11.46 18.29 12.44
N PRO A 201 11.23 17.31 13.34
CA PRO A 201 9.94 16.62 13.43
C PRO A 201 8.77 17.61 13.56
N GLY A 202 7.59 17.30 13.04
CA GLY A 202 6.40 18.18 13.23
C GLY A 202 6.47 19.60 12.64
N ILE A 203 7.48 19.94 11.81
CA ILE A 203 7.61 21.27 11.16
C ILE A 203 6.67 21.49 9.95
N GLY A 204 5.88 20.47 9.59
CA GLY A 204 4.96 20.51 8.45
C GLY A 204 5.53 20.09 7.09
N LYS A 205 6.58 19.23 7.04
CA LYS A 205 7.12 18.68 5.78
C LYS A 205 6.05 17.97 4.95
N SER A 206 5.32 17.05 5.57
CA SER A 206 4.27 16.27 4.90
C SER A 206 3.11 17.13 4.40
N HIS A 207 2.80 18.24 5.09
CA HIS A 207 1.84 19.23 4.64
C HIS A 207 2.34 20.03 3.44
N LEU A 208 3.62 20.42 3.44
CA LEU A 208 4.25 21.03 2.28
C LEU A 208 4.14 20.12 1.04
N VAL A 209 4.38 18.81 1.17
CA VAL A 209 4.17 17.85 0.06
C VAL A 209 2.77 17.96 -0.54
N THR A 210 1.74 18.08 0.31
CA THR A 210 0.35 18.22 -0.14
C THR A 210 0.09 19.55 -0.86
N CYS A 211 0.82 20.62 -0.54
CA CYS A 211 0.77 21.86 -1.32
C CYS A 211 1.47 21.67 -2.67
N LEU A 212 2.67 21.04 -2.66
CA LEU A 212 3.45 20.78 -3.87
C LEU A 212 2.70 19.88 -4.88
N THR A 213 1.83 18.98 -4.43
CA THR A 213 1.00 18.20 -5.36
C THR A 213 0.00 19.03 -6.16
N LYS A 214 -0.34 20.23 -5.69
CA LYS A 214 -1.17 21.19 -6.42
C LYS A 214 -0.33 22.09 -7.34
N GLU A 215 0.91 22.37 -6.97
CA GLU A 215 1.83 23.21 -7.74
C GLU A 215 2.43 22.47 -8.95
N TYR A 216 2.77 21.20 -8.78
CA TYR A 216 3.30 20.36 -9.85
C TYR A 216 2.17 19.60 -10.56
N ASN A 217 2.28 19.44 -11.88
CA ASN A 217 1.30 18.70 -12.66
C ASN A 217 1.37 17.19 -12.36
N GLN A 218 0.51 16.73 -11.45
CA GLN A 218 0.37 15.32 -11.04
C GLN A 218 1.72 14.64 -10.71
N PRO A 219 2.47 15.11 -9.69
CA PRO A 219 3.75 14.50 -9.33
C PRO A 219 3.57 13.06 -8.85
N LEU A 220 4.62 12.25 -8.98
CA LEU A 220 4.72 10.96 -8.33
C LEU A 220 5.10 11.19 -6.86
N VAL A 221 4.23 10.84 -5.92
CA VAL A 221 4.46 11.07 -4.49
C VAL A 221 4.60 9.76 -3.75
N TYR A 222 5.71 9.61 -3.03
CA TYR A 222 5.91 8.48 -2.13
C TYR A 222 6.13 8.97 -0.71
N ARG A 223 5.26 8.54 0.20
CA ARG A 223 5.37 8.79 1.64
C ARG A 223 5.80 7.52 2.34
N PHE A 224 6.92 7.57 3.06
CA PHE A 224 7.35 6.45 3.92
C PHE A 224 6.46 6.28 5.15
N TRP A 225 5.76 7.35 5.53
CA TRP A 225 4.88 7.35 6.68
C TRP A 225 3.74 8.34 6.47
N VAL A 226 2.49 7.93 6.76
CA VAL A 226 1.31 8.80 6.68
C VAL A 226 0.59 9.01 8.01
N SER A 227 0.73 8.05 8.94
CA SER A 227 0.18 8.14 10.30
C SER A 227 0.75 7.04 11.18
N ASN A 228 0.64 7.16 12.50
CA ASN A 228 1.01 6.10 13.45
C ASN A 228 0.21 4.79 13.27
N GLN A 229 -0.85 4.80 12.48
CA GLN A 229 -1.75 3.66 12.25
C GLN A 229 -1.66 3.16 10.80
N ASP A 230 -0.59 3.53 10.10
CA ASP A 230 -0.30 3.06 8.76
C ASP A 230 0.04 1.57 8.78
N LYS A 231 -0.92 0.75 8.35
CA LYS A 231 -0.77 -0.72 8.25
C LYS A 231 0.38 -1.17 7.35
N ASP A 232 0.82 -0.29 6.45
CA ASP A 232 1.85 -0.58 5.45
C ASP A 232 3.21 0.01 5.84
N TYR A 233 3.37 0.58 7.05
CA TYR A 233 4.58 1.27 7.48
C TYR A 233 5.87 0.48 7.21
N ASP A 234 6.00 -0.73 7.76
CA ASP A 234 7.17 -1.58 7.53
C ASP A 234 7.36 -1.94 6.05
N LEU A 235 6.25 -2.14 5.32
CA LEU A 235 6.28 -2.51 3.92
C LEU A 235 6.75 -1.36 3.03
N ARG A 236 6.51 -0.10 3.43
CA ARG A 236 6.96 1.09 2.69
C ARG A 236 8.46 1.31 2.75
N LEU A 237 9.12 0.80 3.80
CA LEU A 237 10.55 0.97 4.02
C LEU A 237 11.42 0.02 3.17
N LEU A 238 10.81 -0.99 2.53
CA LEU A 238 11.52 -1.95 1.67
C LEU A 238 11.58 -1.44 0.22
N PHE A 239 12.79 -1.36 -0.35
CA PHE A 239 12.99 -0.82 -1.69
C PHE A 239 12.25 -1.60 -2.78
N LYS A 240 12.20 -2.93 -2.67
CA LYS A 240 11.43 -3.78 -3.60
C LYS A 240 9.93 -3.42 -3.65
N ASN A 241 9.37 -3.03 -2.50
CA ASN A 241 7.95 -2.68 -2.39
C ASN A 241 7.72 -1.25 -2.89
N PHE A 242 8.66 -0.34 -2.65
CA PHE A 242 8.69 0.98 -3.28
C PHE A 242 8.60 0.86 -4.80
N ILE A 243 9.50 0.08 -5.42
CA ILE A 243 9.51 -0.18 -6.88
C ILE A 243 8.18 -0.76 -7.36
N ALA A 244 7.65 -1.76 -6.65
CA ALA A 244 6.36 -2.35 -7.01
C ALA A 244 5.20 -1.35 -6.92
N ASN A 245 5.17 -0.51 -5.88
CA ASN A 245 4.12 0.49 -5.68
C ASN A 245 4.15 1.58 -6.75
N ILE A 246 5.33 2.15 -7.02
CA ILE A 246 5.44 3.20 -8.05
C ILE A 246 5.15 2.65 -9.45
N SER A 247 5.50 1.39 -9.74
CA SER A 247 5.13 0.73 -11.01
C SER A 247 3.61 0.67 -11.17
N LYS A 248 2.89 0.26 -10.14
CA LYS A 248 1.41 0.24 -10.17
C LYS A 248 0.81 1.62 -10.39
N GLU A 249 1.33 2.64 -9.69
CA GLU A 249 0.82 4.01 -9.80
C GLU A 249 1.08 4.63 -11.18
N LEU A 250 2.26 4.38 -11.76
CA LEU A 250 2.64 4.95 -13.06
C LEU A 250 1.93 4.29 -14.23
N PHE A 251 1.73 2.97 -14.18
CA PHE A 251 1.26 2.20 -15.33
C PHE A 251 -0.17 1.68 -15.20
N GLY A 252 -0.76 1.71 -13.99
CA GLY A 252 -2.11 1.23 -13.75
C GLY A 252 -2.27 -0.28 -13.96
N ASP A 253 -1.20 -1.06 -13.79
CA ASP A 253 -1.18 -2.51 -13.97
C ASP A 253 -0.29 -3.20 -12.91
N LEU A 254 -0.30 -4.54 -12.88
CA LEU A 254 0.51 -5.36 -11.97
C LEU A 254 1.76 -5.92 -12.65
N ARG A 255 2.12 -5.43 -13.85
CA ARG A 255 3.30 -5.91 -14.57
C ARG A 255 4.55 -5.55 -13.80
N ARG A 256 5.48 -6.51 -13.77
CA ARG A 256 6.80 -6.30 -13.17
C ARG A 256 7.63 -5.48 -14.12
N ARG A 257 8.26 -4.46 -13.55
CA ARG A 257 9.22 -3.60 -14.22
C ARG A 257 10.44 -3.47 -13.34
N THR A 258 11.59 -3.41 -13.99
CA THR A 258 12.87 -3.12 -13.38
C THR A 258 12.93 -1.66 -12.94
N LYS A 259 13.90 -1.37 -12.07
CA LYS A 259 14.24 0.00 -11.66
C LYS A 259 14.47 0.90 -12.88
N ASP A 260 15.20 0.40 -13.87
CA ASP A 260 15.63 1.18 -15.03
C ASP A 260 14.47 1.48 -15.99
N GLU A 261 13.55 0.51 -16.21
CA GLU A 261 12.33 0.75 -16.99
C GLU A 261 11.44 1.83 -16.36
N ILE A 262 11.33 1.83 -15.02
CA ILE A 262 10.54 2.83 -14.30
C ILE A 262 11.20 4.20 -14.40
N ILE A 263 12.52 4.29 -14.21
CA ILE A 263 13.27 5.53 -14.37
C ILE A 263 13.11 6.08 -15.77
N GLN A 264 13.33 5.26 -16.81
CA GLN A 264 13.15 5.67 -18.20
C GLN A 264 11.74 6.21 -18.48
N TYR A 265 10.71 5.57 -17.91
CA TYR A 265 9.35 6.04 -18.05
C TYR A 265 9.13 7.40 -17.38
N ILE A 266 9.51 7.54 -16.10
CA ILE A 266 9.43 8.80 -15.35
C ILE A 266 10.12 9.94 -16.10
N SER A 267 11.34 9.70 -16.58
CA SER A 267 12.12 10.65 -17.37
C SER A 267 11.45 11.01 -18.69
N GLY A 268 10.90 10.02 -19.40
CA GLY A 268 10.21 10.22 -20.68
C GLY A 268 8.98 11.11 -20.56
N ILE A 269 8.22 10.97 -19.47
CA ILE A 269 7.04 11.81 -19.19
C ILE A 269 7.39 13.07 -18.38
N LYS A 270 8.66 13.28 -18.00
CA LYS A 270 9.17 14.41 -17.20
C LYS A 270 8.39 14.64 -15.90
N LYS A 271 7.94 13.57 -15.25
CA LYS A 271 7.09 13.64 -14.05
C LYS A 271 7.93 13.96 -12.81
N THR A 272 7.59 15.03 -12.10
CA THR A 272 8.26 15.38 -10.84
C THR A 272 8.05 14.29 -9.80
N VAL A 273 9.12 13.92 -9.09
CA VAL A 273 9.09 12.90 -8.03
C VAL A 273 9.25 13.58 -6.67
N ILE A 274 8.37 13.26 -5.72
CA ILE A 274 8.41 13.79 -4.35
C ILE A 274 8.51 12.61 -3.38
N ILE A 275 9.56 12.59 -2.58
CA ILE A 275 9.85 11.58 -1.57
C ILE A 275 9.72 12.22 -0.19
N ASP A 276 8.79 11.74 0.64
CA ASP A 276 8.50 12.28 1.97
C ASP A 276 8.90 11.30 3.08
N GLY A 277 9.81 11.74 3.95
CA GLY A 277 10.23 11.00 5.14
C GLY A 277 11.37 10.02 4.90
N LEU A 278 12.38 10.37 4.09
CA LEU A 278 13.51 9.47 3.80
C LEU A 278 14.27 9.03 5.08
N ASP A 279 14.29 9.87 6.11
CA ASP A 279 14.86 9.54 7.43
C ASP A 279 14.21 8.31 8.09
N HIS A 280 12.99 7.96 7.74
CA HIS A 280 12.38 6.73 8.25
C HIS A 280 13.12 5.48 7.76
N VAL A 281 13.64 5.49 6.52
CA VAL A 281 14.46 4.37 6.05
C VAL A 281 15.77 4.32 6.84
N GLU A 282 16.46 5.45 6.99
CA GLU A 282 17.72 5.51 7.75
C GLU A 282 17.56 5.07 9.22
N ASN A 283 16.45 5.43 9.86
CA ASN A 283 16.23 5.16 11.28
C ASN A 283 15.72 3.73 11.56
N TYR A 284 14.90 3.16 10.67
CA TYR A 284 14.19 1.91 10.94
C TYR A 284 14.59 0.73 10.03
N ARG A 285 15.15 1.01 8.84
CA ARG A 285 15.67 0.01 7.88
C ARG A 285 16.94 0.54 7.19
N PRO A 286 18.02 0.87 7.93
CA PRO A 286 19.21 1.51 7.38
C PRO A 286 19.85 0.73 6.22
N GLU A 287 19.71 -0.60 6.22
CA GLU A 287 20.20 -1.49 5.16
C GLU A 287 19.54 -1.24 3.80
N GLU A 288 18.35 -0.64 3.76
CA GLU A 288 17.63 -0.34 2.53
C GLU A 288 17.99 1.06 1.96
N LEU A 289 18.57 1.95 2.77
CA LEU A 289 18.73 3.38 2.45
C LEU A 289 19.48 3.62 1.14
N GLU A 290 20.58 2.89 0.91
CA GLU A 290 21.43 3.12 -0.27
C GLU A 290 20.70 2.77 -1.58
N TYR A 291 19.74 1.84 -1.57
CA TYR A 291 18.92 1.56 -2.76
C TYR A 291 18.02 2.74 -3.12
N PHE A 292 17.43 3.40 -2.11
CA PHE A 292 16.62 4.61 -2.32
C PHE A 292 17.47 5.79 -2.80
N VAL A 293 18.63 6.01 -2.16
CA VAL A 293 19.57 7.08 -2.56
C VAL A 293 20.05 6.84 -4.00
N SER A 294 20.44 5.61 -4.35
CA SER A 294 20.84 5.25 -5.71
C SER A 294 19.74 5.50 -6.74
N PHE A 295 18.48 5.18 -6.41
CA PHE A 295 17.33 5.46 -7.27
C PHE A 295 17.14 6.97 -7.49
N ILE A 296 17.17 7.76 -6.41
CA ILE A 296 17.04 9.22 -6.45
C ILE A 296 18.18 9.84 -7.27
N ASP A 297 19.41 9.42 -7.05
CA ASP A 297 20.59 9.91 -7.76
C ASP A 297 20.56 9.58 -9.26
N THR A 298 19.93 8.47 -9.65
CA THR A 298 19.79 8.11 -11.07
C THR A 298 18.77 9.02 -11.77
N LEU A 299 17.74 9.49 -11.06
CA LEU A 299 16.73 10.41 -11.61
C LEU A 299 17.27 11.82 -11.86
N LYS A 300 18.34 12.23 -11.17
CA LYS A 300 18.89 13.61 -11.20
C LYS A 300 19.18 14.12 -12.60
N GLU A 301 19.50 13.25 -13.55
CA GLU A 301 19.95 13.66 -14.89
C GLU A 301 18.79 14.10 -15.79
N THR A 302 17.56 13.75 -15.43
CA THR A 302 16.42 13.84 -16.37
C THR A 302 15.13 14.34 -15.72
N THR A 303 15.05 14.32 -14.38
CA THR A 303 13.80 14.55 -13.64
C THR A 303 14.05 15.41 -12.41
N LYS A 304 13.10 16.31 -12.11
CA LYS A 304 13.07 17.04 -10.85
C LYS A 304 12.65 16.11 -9.70
N VAL A 305 13.47 16.05 -8.67
CA VAL A 305 13.21 15.26 -7.46
C VAL A 305 13.23 16.16 -6.25
N ILE A 306 12.20 16.06 -5.41
CA ILE A 306 12.11 16.77 -4.14
C ILE A 306 12.11 15.72 -3.04
N VAL A 307 13.09 15.80 -2.14
CA VAL A 307 13.23 14.87 -1.02
C VAL A 307 13.03 15.66 0.27
N LEU A 308 12.06 15.24 1.09
CA LEU A 308 11.78 15.83 2.40
C LEU A 308 12.18 14.86 3.49
N SER A 309 12.92 15.34 4.48
CA SER A 309 13.46 14.48 5.54
C SER A 309 13.83 15.26 6.80
N ARG A 310 13.97 14.56 7.93
CA ARG A 310 14.84 15.03 9.02
C ARG A 310 16.30 15.07 8.56
N PRO A 311 17.20 15.74 9.30
CA PRO A 311 18.62 15.64 9.04
C PRO A 311 19.07 14.18 8.99
N LEU A 312 19.66 13.79 7.86
CA LEU A 312 20.20 12.45 7.66
C LEU A 312 21.60 12.36 8.27
N LYS A 313 21.95 11.19 8.78
CA LYS A 313 23.32 10.86 9.21
C LYS A 313 24.21 10.58 8.00
N ARG A 314 23.63 9.97 6.96
CA ARG A 314 24.23 9.78 5.65
C ARG A 314 24.49 11.15 5.02
N ASP A 315 25.76 11.40 4.71
CA ASP A 315 26.15 12.62 4.01
C ASP A 315 25.53 12.66 2.60
N ILE A 316 24.90 13.78 2.24
CA ILE A 316 24.20 13.94 0.96
C ILE A 316 24.60 15.27 0.32
N HIS A 317 24.90 15.22 -0.98
CA HIS A 317 25.43 16.36 -1.74
C HIS A 317 24.32 17.10 -2.53
N TRP A 318 23.06 16.87 -2.18
CA TRP A 318 21.91 17.50 -2.84
C TRP A 318 21.75 18.96 -2.41
N LYS A 319 21.19 19.81 -3.29
CA LYS A 319 20.90 21.21 -2.94
C LYS A 319 19.92 21.23 -1.77
N LYS A 320 20.25 21.97 -0.72
CA LYS A 320 19.52 21.94 0.55
C LYS A 320 18.68 23.19 0.78
N GLN A 321 17.44 23.02 1.23
CA GLN A 321 16.59 24.06 1.78
C GLN A 321 16.20 23.70 3.21
N GLN A 322 16.36 24.64 4.14
CA GLN A 322 15.88 24.46 5.51
C GLN A 322 14.42 24.89 5.62
N LEU A 323 13.62 24.06 6.26
CA LEU A 323 12.24 24.36 6.57
C LEU A 323 12.15 24.99 7.98
N VAL A 324 11.84 26.29 8.00
CA VAL A 324 11.79 27.10 9.22
C VAL A 324 10.41 27.04 9.91
N ASN A 325 10.30 27.60 11.11
CA ASN A 325 9.01 27.80 11.78
C ASN A 325 8.14 28.78 10.99
N TRP A 326 6.85 28.83 11.30
CA TRP A 326 5.95 29.85 10.79
C TRP A 326 6.30 31.22 11.36
N ASN A 327 6.11 32.26 10.55
CA ASN A 327 6.04 33.62 11.07
C ASN A 327 4.66 33.89 11.71
N PHE A 328 4.47 35.07 12.26
CA PHE A 328 3.23 35.42 12.96
C PHE A 328 2.00 35.37 12.04
N GLU A 329 2.10 35.89 10.81
CA GLU A 329 1.00 35.93 9.86
C GLU A 329 0.61 34.52 9.37
N GLU A 330 1.61 33.69 9.07
CA GLU A 330 1.41 32.27 8.73
C GLU A 330 0.76 31.51 9.91
N THR A 331 1.20 31.78 11.14
CA THR A 331 0.62 31.17 12.35
C THR A 331 -0.83 31.59 12.53
N ARG A 332 -1.13 32.89 12.37
CA ARG A 332 -2.48 33.44 12.46
C ARG A 332 -3.42 32.83 11.42
N LEU A 333 -2.95 32.69 10.17
CA LEU A 333 -3.71 32.05 9.10
C LEU A 333 -4.11 30.61 9.47
N VAL A 334 -3.15 29.82 9.98
CA VAL A 334 -3.42 28.44 10.40
C VAL A 334 -4.37 28.39 11.61
N LEU A 335 -4.20 29.29 12.58
CA LEU A 335 -5.07 29.41 13.76
C LEU A 335 -6.52 29.70 13.38
N ASP A 336 -6.73 30.60 12.43
CA ASP A 336 -8.05 30.91 11.89
C ASP A 336 -8.65 29.71 11.15
N GLU A 337 -7.94 29.19 10.14
CA GLU A 337 -8.50 28.20 9.22
C GLU A 337 -8.71 26.79 9.82
N LEU A 338 -7.86 26.36 10.76
CA LEU A 338 -7.97 25.03 11.39
C LEU A 338 -8.65 25.07 12.75
N TYR A 339 -8.36 26.11 13.54
CA TYR A 339 -8.75 26.13 14.95
C TYR A 339 -9.88 27.14 15.23
N HIS A 340 -10.21 28.00 14.27
CA HIS A 340 -11.18 29.09 14.40
C HIS A 340 -10.83 30.06 15.53
N ILE A 341 -9.52 30.32 15.69
CA ILE A 341 -8.98 31.27 16.66
C ILE A 341 -8.56 32.51 15.88
N THR A 342 -9.39 33.57 15.97
CA THR A 342 -9.19 34.84 15.25
C THR A 342 -8.83 36.00 16.15
N ASP A 343 -8.97 35.84 17.48
CA ASP A 343 -8.65 36.86 18.46
C ASP A 343 -7.14 37.16 18.44
N HIS A 344 -6.78 38.41 18.12
CA HIS A 344 -5.39 38.80 17.92
C HIS A 344 -4.52 38.63 19.18
N PRO A 345 -4.92 39.11 20.38
CA PRO A 345 -4.26 38.76 21.63
C PRO A 345 -3.98 37.26 21.80
N VAL A 346 -4.99 36.40 21.58
CA VAL A 346 -4.84 34.95 21.73
C VAL A 346 -3.85 34.40 20.70
N CYS A 347 -3.95 34.80 19.43
CA CYS A 347 -3.00 34.40 18.39
C CYS A 347 -1.56 34.82 18.72
N LYS A 348 -1.39 36.02 19.28
CA LYS A 348 -0.09 36.53 19.70
C LYS A 348 0.49 35.73 20.85
N ASP A 349 -0.30 35.43 21.87
CA ASP A 349 0.16 34.62 23.00
C ASP A 349 0.57 33.21 22.55
N ILE A 350 -0.20 32.57 21.66
CA ILE A 350 0.16 31.27 21.07
C ILE A 350 1.48 31.39 20.29
N PHE A 351 1.64 32.43 19.48
CA PHE A 351 2.87 32.64 18.73
C PHE A 351 4.07 32.90 19.65
N ASP A 352 3.94 33.73 20.67
CA ASP A 352 5.01 34.06 21.61
C ASP A 352 5.46 32.84 22.42
N ILE A 353 4.52 31.96 22.78
CA ILE A 353 4.80 30.68 23.45
C ILE A 353 5.52 29.71 22.50
N THR A 354 5.08 29.59 21.25
CA THR A 354 5.50 28.49 20.34
C THR A 354 6.56 28.88 19.34
N ASN A 355 6.83 30.18 19.18
CA ASN A 355 7.64 30.78 18.12
C ASN A 355 7.26 30.25 16.72
N GLY A 356 5.96 30.05 16.48
CA GLY A 356 5.42 29.53 15.22
C GLY A 356 5.83 28.09 14.87
N TYR A 357 6.32 27.29 15.83
CA TYR A 357 6.68 25.89 15.56
C TYR A 357 5.38 25.06 15.36
N PRO A 358 5.09 24.52 14.16
CA PRO A 358 3.74 24.04 13.80
C PRO A 358 3.13 23.02 14.76
N ILE A 359 3.89 22.00 15.19
CA ILE A 359 3.40 21.01 16.14
C ILE A 359 3.09 21.61 17.52
N LEU A 360 3.85 22.61 17.97
CA LEU A 360 3.57 23.32 19.23
C LEU A 360 2.38 24.27 19.08
N VAL A 361 2.26 24.96 17.93
CA VAL A 361 1.07 25.77 17.61
C VAL A 361 -0.18 24.91 17.73
N ARG A 362 -0.18 23.70 17.15
CA ARG A 362 -1.27 22.73 17.32
C ARG A 362 -1.53 22.41 18.79
N PHE A 363 -0.51 22.03 19.56
CA PHE A 363 -0.69 21.62 20.95
C PHE A 363 -1.28 22.75 21.82
N VAL A 364 -0.78 23.98 21.68
CA VAL A 364 -1.28 25.12 22.44
C VAL A 364 -2.67 25.56 21.96
N ALA A 365 -2.92 25.53 20.65
CA ALA A 365 -4.24 25.86 20.09
C ALA A 365 -5.33 24.86 20.53
N GLU A 366 -5.06 23.56 20.49
CA GLU A 366 -5.99 22.53 20.95
C GLU A 366 -6.20 22.59 22.47
N GLN A 367 -5.14 22.85 23.24
CA GLN A 367 -5.24 23.06 24.68
C GLN A 367 -6.13 24.26 25.02
N TYR A 368 -5.96 25.37 24.29
CA TYR A 368 -6.82 26.54 24.40
C TYR A 368 -8.28 26.21 24.04
N LYS A 369 -8.53 25.48 22.94
CA LYS A 369 -9.90 25.05 22.58
C LYS A 369 -10.53 24.13 23.63
N HIS A 370 -9.73 23.28 24.27
CA HIS A 370 -10.21 22.35 25.28
C HIS A 370 -10.56 23.03 26.61
N SER A 371 -9.72 23.96 27.06
CA SER A 371 -9.82 24.57 28.41
C SER A 371 -10.36 26.00 28.44
N GLY A 372 -10.42 26.68 27.29
CA GLY A 372 -10.77 28.09 27.16
C GLY A 372 -9.68 29.07 27.61
N GLN A 373 -8.52 28.60 28.06
CA GLN A 373 -7.42 29.44 28.57
C GLN A 373 -6.07 28.95 28.05
N ILE A 374 -5.15 29.88 27.78
CA ILE A 374 -3.76 29.55 27.46
C ILE A 374 -3.02 29.23 28.75
N GLN A 375 -2.44 28.04 28.87
CA GLN A 375 -1.61 27.71 30.02
C GLN A 375 -0.33 28.55 30.05
N SER A 376 0.08 28.95 31.25
CA SER A 376 1.34 29.66 31.48
C SER A 376 2.55 28.71 31.36
N LEU A 377 2.87 28.34 30.13
CA LEU A 377 3.99 27.45 29.81
C LEU A 377 5.31 28.20 29.64
N GLY A 378 5.27 29.53 29.51
CA GLY A 378 6.41 30.30 29.03
C GLY A 378 6.80 29.92 27.59
N LYS A 379 7.91 30.46 27.10
CA LYS A 379 8.41 30.14 25.75
C LYS A 379 8.84 28.67 25.66
N LEU A 380 8.46 28.01 24.58
CA LEU A 380 8.76 26.61 24.27
C LEU A 380 9.79 26.50 23.16
N GLU A 381 10.93 25.87 23.44
CA GLU A 381 12.00 25.68 22.45
C GLU A 381 11.83 24.38 21.64
N SER A 382 11.14 23.38 22.19
CA SER A 382 10.94 22.08 21.55
C SER A 382 9.69 21.34 22.05
N THR A 383 9.33 20.24 21.37
CA THR A 383 8.29 19.31 21.85
C THR A 383 8.66 18.69 23.19
N ASN A 384 9.95 18.46 23.45
CA ASN A 384 10.40 17.91 24.74
C ASN A 384 10.18 18.89 25.90
N ASP A 385 10.41 20.19 25.67
CA ASP A 385 10.15 21.22 26.68
C ASP A 385 8.65 21.29 27.02
N TYR A 386 7.80 21.18 26.01
CA TYR A 386 6.36 21.06 26.21
C TYR A 386 6.01 19.84 27.06
N TYR A 387 6.51 18.66 26.70
CA TYR A 387 6.22 17.42 27.44
C TYR A 387 6.73 17.46 28.89
N GLU A 388 7.89 18.05 29.19
CA GLU A 388 8.36 18.18 30.58
C GLU A 388 7.44 19.05 31.43
N LYS A 389 6.80 20.07 30.82
CA LYS A 389 5.87 20.96 31.55
C LYS A 389 4.55 20.29 31.88
N ILE A 390 4.03 19.44 30.98
CA ILE A 390 2.73 18.77 31.16
C ILE A 390 2.84 17.36 31.75
N ILE A 391 3.98 16.68 31.61
CA ILE A 391 4.26 15.34 32.17
C ILE A 391 5.26 15.48 33.32
N SER A 392 4.79 15.99 34.45
CA SER A 392 5.64 16.31 35.60
C SER A 392 5.91 15.11 36.53
N THR A 393 5.01 14.11 36.57
CA THR A 393 5.12 12.99 37.52
C THR A 393 5.72 11.72 36.89
N VAL A 394 6.51 10.98 37.68
CA VAL A 394 7.05 9.67 37.29
C VAL A 394 5.93 8.67 36.99
N ASN A 395 4.82 8.73 37.74
CA ASN A 395 3.68 7.84 37.54
C ASN A 395 3.02 8.05 36.18
N THR A 396 2.80 9.31 35.77
CA THR A 396 2.27 9.63 34.43
C THR A 396 3.20 9.12 33.33
N LYS A 397 4.52 9.39 33.44
CA LYS A 397 5.52 8.87 32.48
C LYS A 397 5.45 7.35 32.37
N THR A 398 5.40 6.67 33.51
CA THR A 398 5.36 5.20 33.58
C THR A 398 4.03 4.64 33.05
N ALA A 399 2.91 5.32 33.28
CA ALA A 399 1.61 4.93 32.76
C ALA A 399 1.59 5.03 31.22
N LEU A 400 2.05 6.15 30.66
CA LEU A 400 2.07 6.39 29.21
C LEU A 400 3.02 5.47 28.43
N THR A 401 3.97 4.81 29.09
CA THR A 401 4.83 3.80 28.43
C THR A 401 4.04 2.63 27.82
N LEU A 402 2.77 2.43 28.20
CA LEU A 402 1.91 1.43 27.58
C LEU A 402 1.85 1.61 26.06
N PHE A 403 1.84 2.85 25.56
CA PHE A 403 1.73 3.17 24.15
C PHE A 403 3.01 2.91 23.34
N ILE A 404 4.12 2.62 24.02
CA ILE A 404 5.39 2.21 23.38
C ILE A 404 5.33 0.73 23.00
N THR A 405 4.52 -0.08 23.70
CA THR A 405 4.48 -1.55 23.53
C THR A 405 3.71 -2.03 22.31
N SER A 406 2.87 -1.17 21.73
CA SER A 406 2.09 -1.47 20.54
C SER A 406 2.11 -0.31 19.57
N HIS A 407 2.30 -0.62 18.29
CA HIS A 407 2.12 0.32 17.19
C HIS A 407 0.65 0.42 16.74
N SER A 408 -0.27 -0.32 17.38
CA SER A 408 -1.71 -0.21 17.13
C SER A 408 -2.44 0.56 18.23
N TYR A 409 -3.70 0.90 17.95
CA TYR A 409 -4.60 1.44 18.97
C TYR A 409 -4.68 0.55 20.22
N THR A 410 -4.67 1.15 21.40
CA THR A 410 -5.08 0.52 22.66
C THR A 410 -6.51 0.93 22.97
N THR A 411 -7.37 0.00 23.33
CA THR A 411 -8.72 0.31 23.80
C THR A 411 -8.69 0.80 25.24
N GLU A 412 -9.65 1.62 25.65
CA GLU A 412 -9.75 2.07 27.04
C GLU A 412 -9.82 0.90 28.05
N SER A 413 -10.51 -0.19 27.69
CA SER A 413 -10.54 -1.41 28.50
C SER A 413 -9.19 -2.13 28.57
N GLU A 414 -8.36 -2.04 27.53
CA GLU A 414 -7.03 -2.63 27.51
C GLU A 414 -6.04 -1.85 28.39
N ILE A 415 -6.25 -0.54 28.58
CA ILE A 415 -5.45 0.25 29.55
C ILE A 415 -5.55 -0.38 30.95
N SER A 416 -6.76 -0.74 31.38
CA SER A 416 -6.99 -1.41 32.67
C SER A 416 -6.49 -2.86 32.73
N ILE A 417 -6.20 -3.49 31.60
CA ILE A 417 -5.56 -4.82 31.54
C ILE A 417 -4.04 -4.68 31.68
N PHE A 418 -3.48 -3.66 31.03
CA PHE A 418 -2.03 -3.44 30.96
C PHE A 418 -1.46 -2.75 32.20
N LEU A 419 -2.27 -1.94 32.89
CA LEU A 419 -1.86 -1.15 34.04
C LEU A 419 -2.62 -1.57 35.30
N GLU A 420 -1.97 -1.43 36.46
CA GLU A 420 -2.62 -1.50 37.77
C GLU A 420 -3.59 -0.34 37.94
N GLU A 421 -4.60 -0.49 38.80
CA GLU A 421 -5.76 0.42 38.93
C GLU A 421 -5.36 1.90 38.99
N ASP A 422 -4.53 2.30 39.95
CA ASP A 422 -4.04 3.68 40.09
C ASP A 422 -3.36 4.23 38.83
N LEU A 423 -2.60 3.38 38.13
CA LEU A 423 -1.86 3.79 36.93
C LEU A 423 -2.75 3.84 35.68
N ALA A 424 -3.76 2.98 35.62
CA ALA A 424 -4.78 3.02 34.59
C ALA A 424 -5.58 4.33 34.70
N ASP A 425 -5.93 4.74 35.92
CA ASP A 425 -6.64 5.99 36.17
C ASP A 425 -5.78 7.20 35.81
N ILE A 426 -4.51 7.22 36.21
CA ILE A 426 -3.56 8.27 35.80
C ILE A 426 -3.44 8.36 34.27
N ALA A 427 -3.38 7.22 33.56
CA ALA A 427 -3.34 7.23 32.09
C ALA A 427 -4.62 7.81 31.50
N LYS A 428 -5.79 7.40 31.99
CA LYS A 428 -7.09 7.85 31.50
C LYS A 428 -7.32 9.34 31.77
N GLU A 429 -6.98 9.82 32.97
CA GLU A 429 -7.03 11.24 33.31
C GLU A 429 -6.13 12.06 32.39
N PHE A 430 -4.88 11.60 32.17
CA PHE A 430 -3.98 12.29 31.26
C PHE A 430 -4.51 12.34 29.82
N ILE A 431 -5.09 11.24 29.31
CA ILE A 431 -5.70 11.21 27.97
C ILE A 431 -6.89 12.17 27.90
N LYS A 432 -7.67 12.29 28.97
CA LYS A 432 -8.81 13.19 29.04
C LYS A 432 -8.40 14.66 29.07
N ASP A 433 -7.33 14.99 29.79
CA ASP A 433 -6.84 16.37 29.95
C ASP A 433 -6.03 16.84 28.74
N TYR A 434 -5.36 15.91 28.04
CA TYR A 434 -4.51 16.18 26.89
C TYR A 434 -4.91 15.38 25.64
N PRO A 435 -6.19 15.41 25.20
CA PRO A 435 -6.71 14.50 24.17
C PRO A 435 -6.05 14.71 22.80
N TYR A 436 -5.55 15.91 22.52
CA TYR A 436 -4.87 16.25 21.26
C TYR A 436 -3.48 15.63 21.09
N LEU A 437 -2.91 15.03 22.15
CA LEU A 437 -1.70 14.21 22.08
C LEU A 437 -1.99 12.78 21.63
N PHE A 438 -3.27 12.43 21.47
CA PHE A 438 -3.75 11.11 21.09
C PHE A 438 -4.58 11.18 19.81
N GLU A 439 -4.58 10.09 19.06
CA GLU A 439 -5.59 9.81 18.05
C GLU A 439 -6.65 8.92 18.69
N ILE A 440 -7.84 9.47 18.91
CA ILE A 440 -8.96 8.79 19.57
C ILE A 440 -10.07 8.54 18.54
N LYS A 441 -10.38 7.26 18.29
CA LYS A 441 -11.49 6.84 17.43
C LYS A 441 -12.40 5.91 18.23
N LEU A 442 -13.58 6.40 18.61
CA LEU A 442 -14.48 5.72 19.55
C LEU A 442 -13.73 5.43 20.86
N ASN A 443 -13.51 4.17 21.21
CA ASN A 443 -12.78 3.73 22.40
C ASN A 443 -11.32 3.31 22.12
N ARG A 444 -10.79 3.61 20.92
CA ARG A 444 -9.44 3.25 20.47
C ARG A 444 -8.51 4.45 20.55
N ILE A 445 -7.37 4.28 21.20
CA ILE A 445 -6.44 5.34 21.57
C ILE A 445 -5.05 4.97 21.10
N SER A 446 -4.40 5.84 20.33
CA SER A 446 -2.97 5.74 20.01
C SER A 446 -2.32 7.10 20.19
N LEU A 447 -1.00 7.16 20.24
CA LEU A 447 -0.31 8.45 20.23
C LEU A 447 -0.52 9.15 18.89
N PHE A 448 -0.68 10.47 18.94
CA PHE A 448 -0.87 11.27 17.74
C PHE A 448 0.43 11.41 16.92
N HIS A 449 1.57 11.62 17.58
CA HIS A 449 2.85 11.89 16.91
C HIS A 449 4.02 11.14 17.59
N ASP A 450 5.00 10.72 16.79
CA ASP A 450 6.16 9.91 17.21
C ASP A 450 7.11 10.65 18.18
N SER A 451 7.04 11.97 18.22
CA SER A 451 7.82 12.80 19.16
C SER A 451 7.54 12.44 20.62
N LEU A 452 6.30 12.08 20.98
CA LEU A 452 5.98 11.69 22.35
C LEU A 452 6.55 10.30 22.68
N ASN A 453 6.52 9.36 21.72
CA ASN A 453 7.22 8.08 21.86
C ASN A 453 8.71 8.29 22.12
N THR A 454 9.35 9.14 21.31
CA THR A 454 10.77 9.46 21.45
C THR A 454 11.08 10.11 22.80
N TYR A 455 10.24 11.02 23.27
CA TYR A 455 10.36 11.64 24.59
C TYR A 455 10.28 10.61 25.72
N LEU A 456 9.27 9.73 25.70
CA LEU A 456 9.07 8.70 26.74
C LEU A 456 10.21 7.67 26.77
N LEU A 457 10.80 7.35 25.62
CA LEU A 457 11.97 6.46 25.49
C LEU A 457 13.25 7.11 26.03
N THR A 458 13.53 8.36 25.64
CA THR A 458 14.82 9.03 25.92
C THR A 458 14.95 9.52 27.35
N LYS A 459 13.85 9.86 28.04
CA LYS A 459 13.86 10.34 29.43
C LYS A 459 13.92 9.23 30.48
N GLY A 460 14.29 8.01 30.09
CA GLY A 460 14.67 6.93 31.01
C GLY A 460 13.50 6.31 31.79
N THR A 461 12.26 6.64 31.46
CA THR A 461 11.06 6.06 32.11
C THR A 461 10.61 4.74 31.50
N CYS A 462 11.41 4.17 30.61
CA CYS A 462 11.23 2.85 30.06
C CYS A 462 11.45 1.80 31.17
N ASN A 463 10.42 1.59 31.98
CA ASN A 463 10.40 0.52 32.96
C ASN A 463 10.37 -0.80 32.18
N THR A 464 11.56 -1.34 31.89
CA THR A 464 11.74 -2.59 31.13
C THR A 464 10.91 -3.73 31.71
N LYS A 465 10.69 -3.75 33.03
CA LYS A 465 9.80 -4.70 33.69
C LYS A 465 8.34 -4.52 33.29
N ARG A 466 7.87 -3.29 33.11
CA ARG A 466 6.50 -2.99 32.66
C ARG A 466 6.30 -3.37 31.20
N LEU A 467 7.22 -3.01 30.33
CA LEU A 467 7.16 -3.44 28.93
C LEU A 467 7.11 -4.96 28.85
N ALA A 468 7.97 -5.66 29.60
CA ALA A 468 7.96 -7.12 29.68
C ALA A 468 6.62 -7.67 30.21
N LYS A 469 6.04 -7.06 31.26
CA LYS A 469 4.73 -7.45 31.80
C LYS A 469 3.63 -7.31 30.76
N ILE A 470 3.60 -6.21 30.00
CA ILE A 470 2.62 -5.99 28.94
C ILE A 470 2.81 -7.00 27.80
N LYS A 471 4.04 -7.21 27.33
CA LYS A 471 4.36 -8.23 26.31
C LYS A 471 3.92 -9.62 26.77
N GLN A 472 4.12 -9.95 28.05
CA GLN A 472 3.70 -11.24 28.63
C GLN A 472 2.18 -11.37 28.70
N ILE A 473 1.45 -10.31 29.08
CA ILE A 473 -0.02 -10.30 29.07
C ILE A 473 -0.53 -10.56 27.65
N VAL A 474 -0.03 -9.80 26.67
CA VAL A 474 -0.42 -9.96 25.26
C VAL A 474 -0.14 -11.39 24.78
N PHE A 475 1.04 -11.92 25.06
CA PHE A 475 1.42 -13.27 24.68
C PHE A 475 0.51 -14.33 25.31
N GLN A 476 0.19 -14.19 26.59
CA GLN A 476 -0.68 -15.16 27.24
C GLN A 476 -2.13 -15.07 26.75
N SER A 477 -2.60 -13.86 26.44
CA SER A 477 -3.90 -13.68 25.79
C SER A 477 -3.95 -14.28 24.38
N ILE A 478 -2.85 -14.23 23.61
CA ILE A 478 -2.76 -14.90 22.31
C ILE A 478 -2.83 -16.43 22.47
N ILE A 479 -2.08 -17.00 23.42
CA ILE A 479 -2.14 -18.44 23.75
C ILE A 479 -3.56 -18.84 24.19
N ASN A 480 -4.27 -17.95 24.88
CA ASN A 480 -5.65 -18.17 25.31
C ASN A 480 -6.70 -17.88 24.21
N GLU A 481 -6.28 -17.75 22.96
CA GLU A 481 -7.14 -17.51 21.78
C GLU A 481 -7.97 -16.21 21.81
N GLU A 482 -7.50 -15.17 22.52
CA GLU A 482 -8.19 -13.89 22.57
C GLU A 482 -8.10 -13.15 21.21
N LYS A 483 -9.19 -13.17 20.45
CA LYS A 483 -9.30 -12.59 19.09
C LYS A 483 -8.81 -11.14 18.98
N ARG A 484 -9.03 -10.32 20.02
CA ARG A 484 -8.62 -8.89 20.03
C ARG A 484 -7.11 -8.67 19.97
N PHE A 485 -6.32 -9.63 20.45
CA PHE A 485 -4.86 -9.59 20.40
C PHE A 485 -4.33 -10.34 19.19
N ILE A 486 -4.91 -11.50 18.86
CA ILE A 486 -4.52 -12.29 17.67
C ILE A 486 -4.65 -11.47 16.39
N SER A 487 -5.77 -10.78 16.21
CA SER A 487 -6.03 -9.96 15.01
C SER A 487 -5.00 -8.85 14.78
N ARG A 488 -4.21 -8.50 15.81
CA ARG A 488 -3.23 -7.41 15.78
C ARG A 488 -1.85 -7.86 16.24
N ILE A 489 -1.57 -9.16 16.21
CA ILE A 489 -0.30 -9.72 16.72
C ILE A 489 0.94 -9.04 16.14
N ALA A 490 0.92 -8.71 14.85
CA ALA A 490 2.02 -8.05 14.16
C ALA A 490 2.27 -6.59 14.62
N SER A 491 1.35 -6.00 15.39
CA SER A 491 1.48 -4.64 15.91
C SER A 491 2.08 -4.57 17.30
N PHE A 492 2.27 -5.71 17.96
CA PHE A 492 2.93 -5.80 19.25
C PHE A 492 4.39 -6.14 19.03
N ASP A 493 5.29 -5.39 19.63
CA ASP A 493 6.73 -5.67 19.63
C ASP A 493 7.02 -6.86 20.56
N LEU A 494 6.67 -8.08 20.17
CA LEU A 494 6.93 -9.28 20.96
C LEU A 494 8.39 -9.72 20.76
N ASP A 495 9.03 -10.24 21.81
CA ASP A 495 10.41 -10.70 21.69
C ASP A 495 10.49 -11.94 20.78
N LYS A 496 11.54 -12.07 19.96
CA LYS A 496 11.73 -13.21 19.02
C LYS A 496 11.44 -14.62 19.58
N PRO A 497 11.78 -14.96 20.84
CA PRO A 497 11.43 -16.25 21.43
C PRO A 497 9.91 -16.47 21.58
N MET A 498 9.15 -15.40 21.77
CA MET A 498 7.69 -15.42 21.86
C MET A 498 7.08 -15.55 20.46
N GLU A 499 7.66 -14.87 19.46
CA GLU A 499 7.24 -14.98 18.06
C GLU A 499 7.42 -16.40 17.50
N SER A 500 8.55 -17.04 17.77
CA SER A 500 8.87 -18.39 17.27
C SER A 500 8.04 -19.51 17.91
N ARG A 501 7.57 -19.35 19.15
CA ARG A 501 6.61 -20.29 19.79
C ARG A 501 5.21 -20.21 19.21
N ASN A 502 4.86 -19.07 18.61
CA ASN A 502 3.54 -18.84 18.03
C ASN A 502 3.39 -19.40 16.60
N THR A 503 4.44 -19.96 16.00
CA THR A 503 4.44 -20.37 14.58
C THR A 503 3.30 -21.33 14.19
N PRO A 504 2.91 -22.34 14.99
CA PRO A 504 1.79 -23.23 14.62
C PRO A 504 0.40 -22.57 14.73
N GLU A 505 0.16 -21.76 15.76
CA GLU A 505 -1.14 -21.10 16.01
C GLU A 505 -1.34 -19.86 15.12
N ILE A 506 -0.27 -19.09 14.87
CA ILE A 506 -0.24 -18.01 13.87
C ILE A 506 -0.51 -18.57 12.48
N CYS A 507 0.06 -19.74 12.12
CA CYS A 507 -0.21 -20.37 10.82
C CYS A 507 -1.67 -20.84 10.72
N ARG A 508 -2.26 -21.44 11.77
CA ARG A 508 -3.68 -21.83 11.79
C ARG A 508 -4.62 -20.64 11.67
N HIS A 509 -4.34 -19.52 12.34
CA HIS A 509 -5.21 -18.33 12.28
C HIS A 509 -4.95 -17.46 11.05
N ARG A 510 -3.74 -17.42 10.49
CA ARG A 510 -3.50 -16.82 9.15
C ARG A 510 -4.32 -17.54 8.08
N LEU A 511 -4.44 -18.87 8.16
CA LEU A 511 -5.34 -19.65 7.29
C LEU A 511 -6.83 -19.36 7.54
N PHE A 512 -7.23 -19.02 8.76
CA PHE A 512 -8.62 -18.70 9.09
C PHE A 512 -9.03 -17.29 8.64
N LEU A 513 -8.14 -16.30 8.80
CA LEU A 513 -8.31 -14.94 8.26
C LEU A 513 -8.11 -14.86 6.73
N GLN A 514 -7.62 -15.92 6.08
CA GLN A 514 -7.60 -16.07 4.62
C GLN A 514 -8.96 -16.50 4.03
N ASN A 515 -9.94 -16.85 4.87
CA ASN A 515 -11.28 -17.32 4.46
C ASN A 515 -12.42 -16.37 4.88
N LEU A 516 -12.10 -15.17 5.37
CA LEU A 516 -13.00 -14.03 5.61
C LEU A 516 -12.51 -12.85 4.80
#